data_AF-A0AAE3M9P0-F1
#
_entry.id   AF-A0AAE3M9P0-F1
#
_cell.length_a   1.000
_cell.length_b   1.000
_cell.length_c   1.000
_cell.angle_alpha   90.00
_cell.angle_beta   90.00
_cell.angle_gamma   90.00
#
_symmetry.space_group_name_H-M   'P 1'
#
loop_
_entity.id
_entity.type
_entity.pdbx_description
1 polymer ?
#
loop_
_entity_poly.entity_id
_entity_poly.type
_entity_poly.pdbx_seq_one_letter_code
_entity_poly.pdbx_strand_id
1 'polypeptide(L)' 'MRVISSAELRNNMKKYLDLAASEQIIIQRGKTETFVLQKQEYLEPDEDLKRAISAEELLERVTPRIKKMFDK' A
#
# COMPACT_ATOMS: atom_id res chain seq x y z
N MET A 1 -7.68 -6.04 -9.52
CA MET A 1 -6.32 -6.62 -9.68
C MET A 1 -6.29 -7.42 -10.97
N ARG A 2 -5.40 -7.06 -11.92
CA ARG A 2 -5.34 -7.70 -13.24
C ARG A 2 -3.91 -8.11 -13.58
N VAL A 3 -3.71 -9.33 -14.07
CA VAL A 3 -2.38 -9.84 -14.46
C VAL A 3 -2.24 -9.75 -15.97
N ILE A 4 -1.15 -9.15 -16.46
CA ILE A 4 -0.84 -8.99 -17.88
C ILE A 4 0.59 -9.44 -18.16
N SER A 5 0.88 -9.83 -19.40
CA SER A 5 2.25 -10.15 -19.82
C SER A 5 3.05 -8.88 -20.16
N SER A 6 4.38 -8.97 -20.10
CA SER A 6 5.27 -7.89 -20.56
C SER A 6 5.06 -7.50 -22.03
N ALA A 7 4.69 -8.46 -22.89
CA ALA A 7 4.38 -8.22 -24.30
C ALA A 7 3.08 -7.42 -24.49
N GLU A 8 2.03 -7.75 -23.72
CA GLU A 8 0.78 -7.00 -23.74
C GLU A 8 0.95 -5.57 -23.24
N LEU A 9 1.74 -5.38 -22.18
CA LEU A 9 2.06 -4.03 -21.69
C LEU A 9 2.72 -3.19 -22.77
N ARG A 10 3.68 -3.77 -23.51
CA ARG A 10 4.41 -3.06 -24.58
C ARG A 10 3.49 -2.63 -25.72
N ASN A 11 2.58 -3.49 -26.14
CA ASN A 11 1.65 -3.19 -27.24
C ASN A 11 0.55 -2.19 -26.85
N ASN A 12 0.15 -2.17 -25.58
CA ASN A 12 -0.98 -1.37 -25.10
C ASN A 12 -0.61 -0.46 -23.91
N MET A 13 0.58 0.13 -23.94
CA MET A 13 1.16 0.87 -22.81
C MET A 13 0.24 1.99 -22.29
N LYS A 14 -0.35 2.79 -23.20
CA LYS A 14 -1.26 3.89 -22.84
C LYS A 14 -2.49 3.39 -22.08
N LYS A 15 -3.13 2.33 -22.58
CA LYS A 15 -4.33 1.74 -21.97
C LYS A 15 -4.05 1.22 -20.56
N TYR A 16 -2.91 0.59 -20.35
CA TYR A 16 -2.55 0.07 -19.04
C TYR A 16 -2.09 1.15 -18.07
N LEU A 17 -1.50 2.25 -18.55
CA LEU A 17 -1.26 3.44 -17.73
C LEU A 17 -2.57 4.12 -17.29
N ASP A 18 -3.54 4.25 -18.19
CA ASP A 18 -4.87 4.78 -17.86
C ASP A 18 -5.59 3.88 -16.85
N LEU A 19 -5.51 2.55 -17.01
CA LEU A 19 -6.08 1.60 -16.07
C LEU A 19 -5.35 1.57 -14.72
N ALA A 20 -4.03 1.80 -14.71
CA ALA A 20 -3.25 1.90 -13.48
C ALA A 20 -3.65 3.09 -12.60
N ALA A 21 -4.40 4.05 -13.15
CA ALA A 21 -4.98 5.17 -12.41
C ALA A 21 -6.15 4.76 -11.51
N SER A 22 -6.84 3.66 -11.81
CA SER A 22 -8.00 3.17 -11.06
C SER A 22 -7.82 1.77 -10.48
N GLU A 23 -6.92 0.96 -11.05
CA GLU A 23 -6.73 -0.43 -10.66
C GLU A 23 -5.26 -0.84 -10.62
N GLN A 24 -4.90 -1.69 -9.66
CA GLN A 24 -3.56 -2.28 -9.61
C GLN A 24 -3.38 -3.36 -10.69
N ILE A 25 -2.34 -3.21 -11.49
CA ILE A 25 -1.97 -4.13 -12.57
C ILE A 25 -0.67 -4.84 -12.22
N ILE A 26 -0.66 -6.16 -12.41
CA ILE A 26 0.49 -7.02 -12.20
C ILE A 26 1.04 -7.40 -13.57
N ILE A 27 2.31 -7.12 -13.82
CA ILE A 27 3.00 -7.44 -15.06
C ILE A 27 3.89 -8.65 -14.81
N GLN A 28 3.59 -9.76 -15.46
CA GLN A 28 4.44 -10.94 -15.43
C GLN A 28 5.43 -10.91 -16.60
N ARG A 29 6.72 -11.00 -16.28
CA ARG A 29 7.81 -11.13 -17.25
C ARG A 29 8.45 -12.50 -17.10
N GLY A 30 8.22 -13.36 -18.10
CA GLY A 30 8.70 -14.75 -18.07
C GLY A 30 8.01 -15.58 -16.98
N LYS A 31 8.75 -16.51 -16.36
CA LYS A 31 8.22 -17.39 -15.30
C LYS A 31 8.52 -16.93 -13.87
N THR A 32 9.38 -15.93 -13.71
CA THR A 32 10.01 -15.62 -12.40
C THR A 32 9.86 -14.17 -11.98
N GLU A 33 9.67 -13.23 -12.90
CA GLU A 33 9.62 -11.81 -12.56
C GLU A 33 8.19 -11.28 -12.61
N THR A 34 7.78 -10.61 -11.53
CA THR A 34 6.45 -10.01 -11.40
C THR A 34 6.63 -8.56 -10.97
N PHE A 35 6.11 -7.63 -11.76
CA PHE A 35 6.15 -6.19 -11.49
C PHE A 35 4.73 -5.69 -11.20
N VAL A 36 4.62 -4.61 -10.43
CA VAL A 36 3.33 -3.98 -10.14
C VAL A 36 3.33 -2.59 -10.76
N LEU A 37 2.32 -2.31 -11.59
CA LEU A 37 2.01 -1.01 -12.13
C LEU A 37 0.78 -0.47 -11.40
N GLN A 38 0.99 0.61 -10.67
CA GLN A 38 -0.06 1.36 -9.99
C GLN A 38 0.28 2.84 -10.11
N LYS A 39 -0.76 3.69 -10.11
CA LYS A 39 -0.54 5.13 -10.00
C LYS A 39 0.26 5.40 -8.73
N GLN A 40 1.33 6.16 -8.88
CA GLN A 40 2.02 6.71 -7.73
C GLN A 40 1.09 7.78 -7.14
N GLU A 41 0.23 7.37 -6.22
CA GLU A 41 -0.41 8.30 -5.32
C GLU A 41 0.70 8.87 -4.46
N TYR A 42 1.06 10.12 -4.72
CA TYR A 42 1.71 10.94 -3.73
C TYR A 42 0.68 11.06 -2.59
N LEU A 43 0.76 10.14 -1.63
CA LEU A 43 0.25 10.39 -0.30
C LEU A 43 1.03 11.63 0.16
N GLU A 44 0.48 12.83 -0.09
CA GLU A 44 0.76 13.92 0.83
C GLU A 44 0.57 13.30 2.22
N PRO A 45 1.54 13.43 3.14
CA PRO A 45 1.41 12.83 4.45
C PRO A 45 0.09 13.34 5.02
N ASP A 46 -0.91 12.46 5.00
CA ASP A 46 -2.27 12.78 5.41
C ASP A 46 -2.14 13.45 6.77
N GLU A 47 -2.98 14.45 7.03
CA GLU A 47 -3.06 15.04 8.37
C GLU A 47 -3.26 13.95 9.46
N ASP A 48 -3.73 12.74 9.08
CA ASP A 48 -3.77 11.54 9.89
C ASP A 48 -2.41 10.90 10.20
N LEU A 49 -1.42 10.94 9.29
CA LEU A 49 -0.04 10.53 9.58
C LEU A 49 0.66 11.49 10.54
N LYS A 50 0.28 12.78 10.56
CA LYS A 50 0.72 13.72 11.60
C LYS A 50 0.05 13.47 12.95
N ARG A 51 -1.14 12.86 12.95
CA ARG A 51 -1.89 12.45 14.16
C ARG A 51 -1.54 11.05 14.64
N ALA A 52 -0.77 10.29 13.87
CA ALA A 52 -0.30 8.99 14.26
C ALA A 52 0.64 9.14 15.47
N ILE A 53 0.17 8.73 16.64
CA ILE A 53 1.03 8.54 17.80
C ILE A 53 2.07 7.45 17.46
N SER A 54 3.31 7.64 17.88
CA SER A 54 4.34 6.62 17.65
C SER A 54 3.95 5.32 18.38
N ALA A 55 4.49 4.19 17.92
CA ALA A 55 4.27 2.90 18.58
C ALA A 55 4.68 2.92 20.06
N GLU A 56 5.70 3.72 20.41
CA GLU A 56 6.19 3.93 21.77
C GLU A 56 5.18 4.73 22.61
N GLU A 57 4.63 5.82 22.06
CA GLU A 57 3.64 6.65 22.75
C GLU A 57 2.31 5.90 22.96
N LEU A 58 1.94 5.02 22.02
CA LEU A 58 0.82 4.11 22.17
C LEU A 58 1.03 3.13 23.34
N LEU A 59 2.22 2.53 23.43
CA LEU A 59 2.57 1.60 24.51
C LEU A 59 2.56 2.27 25.88
N GLU A 60 3.09 3.49 25.99
CA GLU A 60 3.05 4.25 27.25
C GLU A 60 1.62 4.57 27.70
N ARG A 61 0.71 4.87 26.76
CA ARG A 61 -0.70 5.18 27.10
C ARG A 61 -1.52 3.93 27.44
N VAL A 62 -1.24 2.80 26.80
CA VAL A 62 -2.01 1.56 26.95
C VAL A 62 -1.58 0.76 28.18
N THR A 63 -0.27 0.70 28.47
CA THR A 63 0.29 -0.05 29.62
C THR A 63 -0.37 0.26 30.97
N PRO A 64 -0.55 1.53 31.40
CA PRO A 64 -1.18 1.82 32.69
C PRO A 64 -2.68 1.49 32.71
N ARG A 65 -3.36 1.52 31.54
CA ARG A 65 -4.78 1.13 31.44
C ARG A 65 -4.96 -0.37 31.56
N ILE A 66 -4.08 -1.15 30.94
CA ILE A 66 -4.05 -2.61 31.09
C ILE A 66 -3.75 -2.97 32.54
N LYS A 67 -2.72 -2.37 33.17
CA LYS A 67 -2.42 -2.62 34.59
C LYS A 67 -3.63 -2.36 35.49
N LYS A 68 -4.32 -1.23 35.33
CA LYS A 68 -5.56 -0.93 36.08
C LYS A 68 -6.72 -1.91 35.84
N MET A 69 -6.77 -2.56 34.68
CA MET A 69 -7.78 -3.60 34.39
C MET A 69 -7.47 -4.93 35.09
N PHE A 70 -6.19 -5.23 35.31
CA PHE A 70 -5.73 -6.47 35.95
C PHE A 70 -5.43 -6.32 37.46
N ASP A 71 -5.45 -5.09 38.01
CA ASP A 71 -5.31 -4.79 39.44
C ASP A 71 -6.64 -4.95 40.23
N LYS A 72 -7.44 -5.96 39.86
CA LYS A 72 -8.72 -6.30 40.50
C LYS A 72 -8.75 -7.80 40.79
#